data_AF-A0A3B9VRL8-F1
#
_entry.id   AF-A0A3B9VRL8-F1
#
_cell.length_a   1.000
_cell.length_b   1.000
_cell.length_c   1.000
_cell.angle_alpha   90.00
_cell.angle_beta   90.00
_cell.angle_gamma   90.00
#
_symmetry.space_group_name_H-M   'P 1'
#
loop_
_entity.id
_entity.type
_entity.pdbx_description
1 polymer ?
#
loop_
_entity_poly.entity_id
_entity_poly.type
_entity_poly.pdbx_seq_one_letter_code
_entity_poly.pdbx_strand_id
1 'polypeptide(L)' 'MKEIPEMFGSLVFGDTAMRQRLPKETYKALNRTIAQGRSLDPSVANVVANAMKDWAIEKGATHFTHWFQ' A
#
# COMPACT_ATOMS: atom_id res chain seq x y z
N MET A 1 -11.22 17.86 -17.17
CA MET A 1 -11.50 16.42 -17.31
C MET A 1 -10.19 15.72 -17.00
N LYS A 2 -10.14 14.75 -16.08
CA LYS A 2 -8.90 14.00 -15.83
C LYS A 2 -8.60 13.13 -17.04
N GLU A 3 -7.35 13.09 -17.48
CA GLU A 3 -6.95 12.26 -18.61
C GLU A 3 -6.91 10.77 -18.20
N ILE A 4 -7.12 9.86 -19.15
CA ILE A 4 -7.13 8.41 -18.91
C ILE A 4 -5.92 7.92 -18.08
N PRO A 5 -4.67 8.39 -18.34
CA PRO A 5 -3.50 8.00 -17.55
C PRO A 5 -3.58 8.42 -16.08
N GLU A 6 -4.28 9.50 -15.77
CA GLU A 6 -4.42 10.02 -14.40
C GLU A 6 -5.47 9.25 -13.59
N MET A 7 -6.43 8.60 -14.26
CA MET A 7 -7.45 7.77 -13.60
C MET A 7 -6.97 6.34 -13.37
N PHE A 8 -6.18 5.80 -14.31
CA PHE A 8 -5.67 4.44 -14.22
C PHE A 8 -4.79 4.25 -12.97
N GLY A 9 -5.09 3.24 -12.15
CA GLY A 9 -4.33 2.95 -10.93
C GLY A 9 -4.45 3.99 -9.81
N SER A 10 -5.27 5.04 -9.98
CA SER A 10 -5.38 6.15 -9.02
C SER A 10 -5.95 5.76 -7.64
N LEU A 11 -6.65 4.63 -7.58
CA LEU A 11 -7.21 4.01 -6.37
C LEU A 11 -6.52 2.68 -6.04
N VAL A 12 -5.24 2.55 -6.40
CA VAL A 12 -4.41 1.39 -6.02
C VAL A 12 -3.30 1.87 -5.10
N PHE A 13 -3.14 1.21 -3.96
CA PHE A 13 -1.99 1.42 -3.06
C PHE A 13 -0.73 0.73 -3.63
N GLY A 14 -0.27 1.21 -4.78
CA GLY A 14 0.85 0.67 -5.54
C GLY A 14 2.20 1.27 -5.13
N ASP A 15 3.24 0.99 -5.92
CA ASP A 15 4.62 1.38 -5.63
C ASP A 15 4.80 2.88 -5.34
N THR A 16 4.20 3.74 -6.17
CA THR A 16 4.27 5.20 -6.00
C THR A 16 3.67 5.65 -4.67
N ALA A 17 2.50 5.12 -4.30
CA ALA A 17 1.83 5.46 -3.04
C ALA A 17 2.63 4.93 -1.83
N MET A 18 3.15 3.70 -1.94
CA MET A 18 4.01 3.10 -0.92
C MET A 18 5.29 3.91 -0.69
N ARG A 19 5.99 4.33 -1.76
CA ARG A 19 7.21 5.14 -1.64
C ARG A 19 6.97 6.50 -0.99
N GLN A 20 5.80 7.10 -1.21
CA GLN A 20 5.45 8.41 -0.65
C GLN A 20 5.04 8.33 0.82
N ARG A 21 4.47 7.20 1.26
CA ARG A 21 3.85 7.06 2.58
C ARG A 21 4.66 6.23 3.57
N LEU A 22 5.42 5.25 3.09
CA LEU A 22 6.16 4.34 3.96
C LEU A 22 7.55 4.89 4.29
N PRO A 23 8.04 4.65 5.53
CA PRO A 23 9.44 4.84 5.85
C PRO A 23 10.34 4.04 4.89
N LYS A 24 11.49 4.61 4.54
CA LYS A 24 12.46 4.00 3.60
C LYS A 24 12.79 2.55 3.95
N GLU A 25 12.99 2.27 5.23
CA GLU A 25 13.35 0.93 5.70
C GLU A 25 12.18 -0.06 5.64
N THR A 26 10.96 0.40 5.96
CA THR A 26 9.72 -0.39 5.82
C THR A 26 9.44 -0.73 4.35
N TYR A 27 9.55 0.25 3.45
CA TYR A 27 9.37 0.06 2.01
C TYR A 27 10.36 -0.96 1.44
N LYS A 28 11.64 -0.84 1.80
CA LYS A 28 12.66 -1.82 1.40
C LYS A 28 12.39 -3.21 1.98
N ALA A 29 11.99 -3.29 3.25
CA ALA A 29 11.70 -4.57 3.89
C ALA A 29 10.53 -5.27 3.20
N LEU A 30 9.44 -4.55 2.94
CA LEU A 30 8.28 -5.05 2.21
C LEU A 30 8.67 -5.56 0.81
N ASN A 31 9.40 -4.76 0.03
CA ASN A 31 9.86 -5.16 -1.31
C ASN A 31 10.75 -6.41 -1.28
N ARG A 32 11.64 -6.53 -0.29
CA ARG A 32 12.47 -7.74 -0.13
C ARG A 32 11.60 -8.96 0.18
N THR A 33 10.62 -8.82 1.07
CA THR A 33 9.69 -9.90 1.42
C THR A 33 8.91 -10.37 0.20
N ILE A 34 8.39 -9.45 -0.61
CA ILE A 34 7.67 -9.75 -1.86
C ILE A 34 8.60 -10.46 -2.86
N ALA A 35 9.80 -9.91 -3.10
CA ALA A 35 10.74 -10.47 -4.08
C ALA A 35 11.30 -11.84 -3.69
N GLN A 36 11.44 -12.11 -2.39
CA GLN A 36 12.04 -13.35 -1.87
C GLN A 36 10.99 -14.38 -1.45
N GLY A 37 9.69 -14.06 -1.50
CA GLY A 37 8.62 -14.95 -1.04
C GLY A 37 8.72 -15.32 0.44
N ARG A 38 9.27 -14.41 1.27
CA ARG A 38 9.46 -14.66 2.72
C ARG A 38 8.21 -14.29 3.51
N SER A 39 8.15 -14.75 4.76
CA SER A 39 7.13 -14.29 5.70
C SER A 39 7.30 -12.80 5.98
N LEU A 40 6.18 -12.08 6.08
CA LEU A 40 6.17 -10.65 6.40
C LEU A 40 6.38 -10.46 7.90
N ASP A 41 7.36 -9.62 8.25
CA ASP A 41 7.59 -9.23 9.63
C ASP A 41 6.37 -8.48 10.20
N PRO A 42 5.80 -8.88 11.35
CA PRO A 42 4.63 -8.24 11.93
C PRO A 42 4.81 -6.73 12.22
N SER A 43 6.03 -6.30 12.56
CA SER A 43 6.33 -4.88 12.78
C SER A 43 6.23 -4.08 11.48
N VAL A 44 6.74 -4.63 10.37
CA VAL A 44 6.61 -4.05 9.03
C VAL A 44 5.14 -4.05 8.61
N ALA A 45 4.42 -5.15 8.85
CA ALA A 45 2.99 -5.27 8.53
C ALA A 45 2.15 -4.18 9.22
N ASN A 46 2.38 -3.92 10.51
CA ASN A 46 1.66 -2.88 11.26
C ASN A 46 1.89 -1.47 10.70
N VAL A 47 3.12 -1.16 10.28
CA VAL A 47 3.43 0.14 9.66
C VAL A 47 2.76 0.26 8.31
N VAL A 48 2.80 -0.79 7.49
CA VAL A 48 2.16 -0.81 6.16
C VAL A 48 0.64 -0.69 6.29
N ALA A 49 0.02 -1.41 7.24
CA ALA A 49 -1.42 -1.38 7.47
C ALA A 49 -1.90 0.02 7.88
N ASN A 50 -1.17 0.71 8.77
CA ASN A 50 -1.51 2.08 9.15
C ASN A 50 -1.40 3.04 7.96
N ALA A 51 -0.31 2.99 7.20
CA ALA A 51 -0.14 3.84 6.02
C ALA A 51 -1.20 3.58 4.94
N MET A 52 -1.56 2.32 4.73
CA MET A 52 -2.60 1.92 3.77
C MET A 52 -3.99 2.38 4.22
N LYS A 53 -4.30 2.27 5.51
CA LYS A 53 -5.55 2.76 6.10
C LYS A 53 -5.67 4.27 5.91
N ASP A 54 -4.64 5.03 6.28
CA ASP A 54 -4.67 6.50 6.18
C ASP A 54 -4.82 6.94 4.71
N TRP A 55 -4.10 6.28 3.79
CA TRP A 55 -4.26 6.51 2.36
C TRP A 55 -5.67 6.19 1.86
N ALA A 56 -6.28 5.11 2.32
CA ALA A 56 -7.63 4.71 1.91
C ALA A 56 -8.69 5.67 2.45
N ILE A 57 -8.55 6.14 3.69
CA ILE A 57 -9.44 7.13 4.31
C ILE A 57 -9.41 8.46 3.53
N GLU A 58 -8.25 8.91 3.08
CA GLU A 58 -8.13 10.11 2.22
C GLU A 58 -8.85 9.95 0.88
N LYS A 59 -9.05 8.71 0.41
CA LYS A 59 -9.85 8.39 -0.78
C LYS A 59 -11.33 8.15 -0.46
N GLY A 60 -11.76 8.34 0.79
CA GLY A 60 -13.14 8.17 1.23
C GLY A 60 -13.52 6.74 1.61
N ALA A 61 -12.54 5.83 1.78
CA ALA A 61 -12.84 4.48 2.26
C ALA A 61 -13.27 4.49 3.73
N THR A 62 -14.29 3.70 4.05
CA THR A 62 -14.87 3.58 5.41
C THR A 62 -14.79 2.17 5.98
N HIS A 63 -14.53 1.18 5.12
CA HIS A 63 -14.49 -0.23 5.48
C HIS A 63 -13.28 -0.90 4.80
N PHE A 64 -12.81 -1.99 5.38
CA PHE A 64 -11.84 -2.87 4.76
C PHE A 64 -12.41 -4.29 4.73
N THR A 65 -11.90 -5.11 3.82
CA THR A 65 -12.23 -6.54 3.74
C THR A 65 -11.02 -7.33 3.27
N HIS A 66 -10.95 -8.60 3.66
CA HIS A 66 -9.99 -9.54 3.08
C HIS A 66 -10.59 -10.09 1.79
N TRP A 67 -10.11 -9.59 0.64
CA TRP A 67 -10.52 -10.09 -0.66
C TRP A 67 -9.66 -11.30 -1.07
N PHE A 68 -10.31 -12.42 -1.34
CA PHE A 68 -9.71 -13.65 -1.85
C PHE A 68 -10.66 -14.26 -2.88
N GLN A 69 -10.10 -15.00 -3.84
CA GLN A 69 -10.85 -15.74 -4.85
C GLN A 69 -11.13 -17.16 -4.37
#